data_AF-A0A7S1QNY6-F1
#
_entry.id   AF-A0A7S1QNY6-F1
#
_cell.length_a   1.000
_cell.length_b   1.000
_cell.length_c   1.000
_cell.angle_alpha   90.00
_cell.angle_beta   90.00
_cell.angle_gamma   90.00
#
_symmetry.space_group_name_H-M   'P 1'
#
loop_
_entity.id
_entity.type
_entity.pdbx_description
1 polymer ?
#
loop_
_entity_poly.entity_id
_entity_poly.type
_entity_poly.pdbx_seq_one_letter_code
_entity_poly.pdbx_strand_id
1 'polypeptide(L)'
;NGTPEATSVTGDDIMYCINRFLFLPGYTVTPRNAMAGSNRGPVPTHRVDARVVWKGGVGVSDQMPTMPAQSLYRARSEVLRCVLACLSGPLFQAAEDYQERPPKWLLRYSGGEVCHTANLFCSLMSTVFSYDPVGWGLPYGGYFAS
;
A
#
# COMPACT_ATOMS: atom_id res chain seq x y z
N ASN A 1 15.16 1.88 -40.84
CA ASN A 1 15.14 0.68 -40.00
C ASN A 1 15.42 1.04 -38.56
N GLY A 2 14.38 1.30 -37.77
CA GLY A 2 14.47 1.49 -36.34
C GLY A 2 13.34 0.71 -35.69
N THR A 3 13.59 -0.56 -35.39
CA THR A 3 12.71 -1.36 -34.55
C THR A 3 12.79 -0.79 -33.13
N PRO A 4 11.66 -0.54 -32.44
CA PRO A 4 11.71 -0.10 -31.06
C PRO A 4 12.33 -1.24 -30.22
N GLU A 5 13.44 -0.97 -29.53
CA GLU A 5 13.96 -1.86 -28.50
C GLU A 5 12.82 -2.09 -27.50
N ALA A 6 12.40 -3.35 -27.34
CA ALA A 6 11.48 -3.72 -26.29
C ALA A 6 12.17 -3.40 -24.96
N THR A 7 11.81 -2.27 -24.34
CA THR A 7 12.30 -1.86 -23.03
C THR A 7 12.04 -3.01 -22.06
N SER A 8 13.10 -3.71 -21.66
CA SER A 8 13.03 -4.80 -20.70
C SER A 8 12.46 -4.24 -19.39
N VAL A 9 11.28 -4.69 -19.00
CA VAL A 9 10.64 -4.28 -17.75
C VAL A 9 11.53 -4.71 -16.58
N THR A 10 12.04 -3.76 -15.80
CA THR A 10 12.88 -4.03 -14.64
C THR A 10 12.00 -4.36 -13.43
N GLY A 11 12.52 -5.10 -12.44
CA GLY A 11 11.79 -5.36 -11.18
C GLY A 11 11.34 -4.08 -10.47
N ASP A 12 12.10 -2.98 -10.62
CA ASP A 12 11.76 -1.68 -10.08
C ASP A 12 10.51 -1.07 -10.74
N ASP A 13 10.35 -1.25 -12.06
CA ASP A 13 9.18 -0.78 -12.80
C ASP A 13 7.92 -1.52 -12.37
N ILE A 14 8.05 -2.83 -12.09
CA ILE A 14 6.95 -3.65 -11.57
C ILE A 14 6.53 -3.13 -10.19
N MET A 15 7.47 -2.91 -9.29
CA MET A 15 7.17 -2.38 -7.95
C MET A 15 6.54 -1.00 -8.00
N TYR A 16 7.05 -0.12 -8.87
CA TYR A 16 6.47 1.20 -9.09
C TYR A 16 5.02 1.10 -9.60
N CYS A 17 4.77 0.22 -10.57
CA CYS A 17 3.44 -0.01 -11.11
C CYS A 17 2.46 -0.55 -10.05
N ILE A 18 2.88 -1.54 -9.26
CA ILE A 18 2.04 -2.13 -8.21
C ILE A 18 1.67 -1.08 -7.16
N ASN A 19 2.63 -0.28 -6.67
CA ASN A 19 2.36 0.70 -5.63
C ASN A 19 1.50 1.87 -6.17
N ARG A 20 1.69 2.25 -7.43
CA ARG A 20 0.81 3.22 -8.11
C ARG A 20 -0.61 2.67 -8.29
N PHE A 21 -0.74 1.38 -8.60
CA PHE A 21 -2.04 0.73 -8.73
C PHE A 21 -2.75 0.61 -7.37
N LEU A 22 -1.99 0.40 -6.29
CA LEU A 22 -2.51 0.34 -4.93
C LEU A 22 -3.13 1.68 -4.47
N PHE A 23 -2.72 2.81 -5.04
CA PHE A 23 -3.27 4.15 -4.76
C PHE A 23 -4.05 4.75 -5.93
N LEU A 24 -4.53 3.94 -6.87
CA LEU A 24 -5.29 4.39 -8.03
C LEU A 24 -6.70 4.89 -7.63
N PRO A 25 -7.00 6.20 -7.83
CA PRO A 25 -8.33 6.74 -7.54
C PRO A 25 -9.40 6.11 -8.44
N GLY A 26 -10.54 5.74 -7.86
CA GLY A 26 -11.65 5.09 -8.56
C GLY A 26 -11.55 3.56 -8.64
N TYR A 27 -10.39 2.97 -8.34
CA TYR A 27 -10.21 1.51 -8.33
C TYR A 27 -9.83 0.96 -6.95
N THR A 28 -8.77 1.48 -6.32
CA THR A 28 -8.40 1.10 -4.95
C THR A 28 -8.77 2.19 -3.95
N VAL A 29 -8.70 3.46 -4.34
CA VAL A 29 -8.96 4.61 -3.47
C VAL A 29 -10.26 5.29 -3.87
N THR A 30 -11.04 5.76 -2.89
CA THR A 30 -12.24 6.56 -3.13
C THR A 30 -11.86 7.84 -3.88
N PRO A 31 -12.41 8.11 -5.09
CA PRO A 31 -12.11 9.33 -5.81
C PRO A 31 -12.64 10.54 -5.04
N ARG A 32 -11.76 11.49 -4.71
CA ARG A 32 -12.13 12.71 -3.98
C ARG A 32 -12.21 13.88 -4.95
N ASN A 33 -13.38 14.07 -5.53
CA ASN A 33 -13.64 15.12 -6.53
C ASN A 33 -13.37 16.54 -5.98
N ALA A 34 -13.47 16.77 -4.67
CA ALA A 34 -13.25 18.08 -4.05
C ALA A 34 -11.77 18.55 -4.03
N MET A 35 -10.80 17.66 -4.21
CA MET A 35 -9.36 18.00 -4.23
C MET A 35 -8.72 17.88 -5.63
N ALA A 36 -9.54 17.70 -6.66
CA ALA A 36 -9.10 17.50 -8.06
C ALA A 36 -8.64 18.80 -8.76
N GLY A 37 -8.89 19.97 -8.16
CA GLY A 37 -8.61 21.28 -8.77
C GLY A 37 -7.20 21.82 -8.61
N SER A 38 -6.31 21.19 -7.82
CA SER A 38 -4.96 21.72 -7.62
C SER A 38 -3.91 20.62 -7.68
N ASN A 39 -3.11 20.70 -8.74
CA ASN A 39 -1.78 20.12 -8.87
C ASN A 39 -1.69 18.58 -8.93
N ARG A 40 -1.64 18.04 -10.16
CA ARG A 40 -0.95 16.78 -10.49
C ARG A 40 0.58 17.01 -10.33
N GLY A 41 1.02 17.31 -9.11
CA GLY A 41 2.43 17.33 -8.79
C GLY A 41 3.06 15.93 -8.92
N PRO A 42 4.39 15.83 -8.94
CA PRO A 42 5.07 14.54 -8.95
C PRO A 42 4.62 13.68 -7.76
N VAL A 43 4.46 12.37 -8.00
CA VAL A 43 3.99 11.41 -7.01
C VAL A 43 4.96 11.41 -5.81
N PRO A 44 4.52 11.77 -4.59
CA PRO A 44 5.42 11.84 -3.47
C PRO A 44 5.86 10.44 -3.02
N THR A 45 7.16 10.25 -2.84
CA THR A 45 7.75 9.02 -2.29
C THR A 45 7.69 9.05 -0.75
N HIS A 46 8.15 10.15 -0.14
CA HIS A 46 8.30 10.32 1.32
C HIS A 46 7.26 11.23 2.00
N ARG A 47 6.28 11.77 1.25
CA ARG A 47 5.21 12.59 1.85
C ARG A 47 3.87 11.87 1.76
N VAL A 48 3.09 12.01 2.83
CA VAL A 48 1.72 11.51 2.88
C VAL A 48 0.84 12.46 2.05
N ASP A 49 0.21 11.91 1.02
CA ASP A 49 -0.83 12.59 0.25
C ASP A 49 -2.18 12.18 0.83
N ALA A 50 -2.73 13.06 1.66
CA ALA A 50 -4.00 12.84 2.33
C ALA A 50 -5.11 12.42 1.37
N ARG A 51 -5.07 12.81 0.08
CA ARG A 51 -6.08 12.49 -0.96
C ARG A 51 -6.21 10.99 -1.23
N VAL A 52 -5.14 10.23 -1.06
CA VAL A 52 -5.08 8.82 -1.45
C VAL A 52 -5.02 7.84 -0.28
N VAL A 53 -4.87 8.34 0.95
CA VAL A 53 -4.86 7.50 2.16
C VAL A 53 -6.21 6.81 2.36
N TRP A 54 -6.18 5.53 2.73
CA TRP A 54 -7.37 4.69 2.83
C TRP A 54 -8.30 5.05 3.99
N LYS A 55 -7.73 5.56 5.09
CA LYS A 55 -8.43 5.90 6.33
C LYS A 55 -7.69 7.04 7.05
N GLY A 56 -8.43 7.89 7.76
CA GLY A 56 -7.85 8.94 8.62
C GLY A 56 -7.11 8.33 9.83
N GLY A 57 -6.19 9.09 10.43
CA GLY A 57 -5.41 8.62 11.58
C GLY A 57 -3.93 8.98 11.48
N VAL A 58 -3.07 7.98 11.35
CA VAL A 58 -1.62 8.20 11.35
C VAL A 58 -1.21 9.03 10.14
N GLY A 59 -0.72 10.25 10.38
CA GLY A 59 -0.24 11.16 9.33
C GLY A 59 -1.32 11.92 8.54
N VAL A 60 -2.61 11.76 8.87
CA VAL A 60 -3.74 12.47 8.24
C VAL A 60 -4.85 12.71 9.27
N SER A 61 -5.59 13.82 9.18
CA SER A 61 -6.73 14.11 10.08
C SER A 61 -7.71 12.93 10.20
N ASP A 62 -8.19 12.68 11.42
CA ASP A 62 -9.09 11.57 11.78
C ASP A 62 -10.50 11.70 11.17
N GLN A 63 -10.87 12.91 10.74
CA GLN A 63 -12.19 13.23 10.16
C GLN A 63 -12.42 12.69 8.73
N MET A 64 -11.61 11.74 8.28
CA MET A 64 -11.66 11.20 6.93
C MET A 64 -12.74 10.12 6.81
N PRO A 65 -13.56 10.09 5.75
CA PRO A 65 -14.56 9.05 5.54
C PRO A 65 -13.93 7.65 5.57
N THR A 66 -14.45 6.80 6.44
CA THR A 66 -13.85 5.53 6.86
C THR A 66 -14.29 4.32 6.05
N MET A 67 -15.42 4.44 5.35
CA MET A 67 -16.13 3.32 4.73
C MET A 67 -16.07 3.42 3.20
N PRO A 68 -15.07 2.80 2.55
CA PRO A 68 -15.07 2.69 1.10
C PRO A 68 -16.11 1.68 0.62
N ALA A 69 -16.52 1.80 -0.64
CA ALA A 69 -17.33 0.77 -1.29
C ALA A 69 -16.63 -0.60 -1.23
N GLN A 70 -17.39 -1.68 -1.05
CA GLN A 70 -16.85 -3.04 -0.93
C GLN A 70 -15.96 -3.44 -2.12
N SER A 71 -16.27 -2.94 -3.32
CA SER A 71 -15.45 -3.14 -4.53
C SER A 71 -14.03 -2.59 -4.38
N LEU A 72 -13.88 -1.39 -3.80
CA LEU A 72 -12.57 -0.77 -3.56
C LEU A 72 -11.74 -1.54 -2.54
N TYR A 73 -12.39 -2.10 -1.51
CA TYR A 73 -11.73 -2.95 -0.52
C TYR A 73 -11.22 -4.24 -1.16
N ARG A 74 -12.06 -4.92 -1.96
CA ARG A 74 -11.66 -6.12 -2.70
C ARG A 74 -10.47 -5.84 -3.63
N ALA A 75 -10.54 -4.77 -4.41
CA ALA A 75 -9.45 -4.36 -5.30
C ALA A 75 -8.14 -4.13 -4.52
N ARG A 76 -8.19 -3.40 -3.40
CA ARG A 76 -7.03 -3.23 -2.50
C ARG A 76 -6.47 -4.55 -2.01
N SER A 77 -7.32 -5.47 -1.56
CA SER A 77 -6.88 -6.78 -1.06
C SER A 77 -6.17 -7.59 -2.14
N GLU A 78 -6.64 -7.60 -3.38
CA GLU A 78 -5.95 -8.32 -4.47
C GLU A 78 -4.57 -7.72 -4.78
N VAL A 79 -4.46 -6.39 -4.82
CA VAL A 79 -3.15 -5.73 -5.04
C VAL A 79 -2.20 -6.00 -3.89
N LEU A 80 -2.68 -5.97 -2.64
CA LEU A 80 -1.88 -6.32 -1.47
C LEU A 80 -1.42 -7.79 -1.47
N ARG A 81 -2.26 -8.72 -1.95
CA ARG A 81 -1.84 -10.12 -2.13
C ARG A 81 -0.72 -10.24 -3.16
N CYS A 82 -0.79 -9.47 -4.25
CA CYS A 82 0.27 -9.41 -5.24
C CYS A 82 1.57 -8.88 -4.61
N VAL A 83 1.52 -7.77 -3.84
CA VAL A 83 2.67 -7.26 -3.08
C VAL A 83 3.26 -8.34 -2.17
N LEU A 84 2.42 -9.01 -1.38
CA LEU A 84 2.87 -10.06 -0.46
C LEU A 84 3.55 -11.22 -1.19
N ALA A 85 3.02 -11.65 -2.33
CA ALA A 85 3.64 -12.68 -3.16
C ALA A 85 5.00 -12.23 -3.73
N CYS A 86 5.13 -10.97 -4.12
CA CYS A 86 6.42 -10.41 -4.54
C CYS A 86 7.43 -10.34 -3.40
N LEU A 87 6.97 -10.18 -2.16
CA LEU A 87 7.81 -10.03 -0.97
C LEU A 87 8.00 -11.34 -0.18
N SER A 88 7.42 -12.46 -0.62
CA SER A 88 7.43 -13.73 0.14
C SER A 88 8.74 -14.51 0.04
N GLY A 89 9.71 -14.06 -0.76
CA GLY A 89 11.01 -14.71 -0.94
C GLY A 89 11.70 -15.17 0.36
N PRO A 90 11.78 -14.33 1.42
CA PRO A 90 12.39 -14.73 2.70
C PRO A 90 11.72 -15.94 3.36
N LEU A 91 10.44 -16.20 3.10
CA LEU A 91 9.71 -17.31 3.73
C LEU A 91 10.18 -18.68 3.24
N PHE A 92 10.91 -18.72 2.11
CA PHE A 92 11.37 -19.94 1.46
C PHE A 92 12.90 -20.10 1.53
N GLN A 93 13.58 -19.30 2.35
CA GLN A 93 15.03 -19.31 2.51
C GLN A 93 15.41 -19.69 3.94
N ALA A 94 16.56 -20.33 4.10
CA ALA A 94 17.15 -20.53 5.41
C ALA A 94 17.67 -19.19 5.97
N ALA A 95 17.84 -19.10 7.28
CA ALA A 95 18.27 -17.86 7.93
C ALA A 95 19.68 -17.44 7.48
N GLU A 96 20.56 -18.42 7.24
CA GLU A 96 21.91 -18.20 6.74
C GLU A 96 21.89 -17.59 5.33
N ASP A 97 21.10 -18.18 4.42
CA ASP A 97 20.95 -17.71 3.03
C ASP A 97 20.41 -16.27 2.97
N TYR A 98 19.45 -15.95 3.85
CA TYR A 98 18.88 -14.61 3.92
C TYR A 98 19.91 -13.55 4.33
N GLN A 99 20.80 -13.89 5.27
CA GLN A 99 21.85 -12.96 5.72
C GLN A 99 22.88 -12.70 4.62
N GLU A 100 23.23 -13.72 3.85
CA GLU A 100 24.18 -13.57 2.74
C GLU A 100 23.57 -12.82 1.54
N ARG A 101 22.28 -13.06 1.25
CA ARG A 101 21.60 -12.55 0.06
C ARG A 101 20.19 -12.07 0.38
N PRO A 102 20.04 -10.91 1.05
CA PRO A 102 18.73 -10.36 1.33
C PRO A 102 17.97 -10.06 0.03
N PRO A 103 16.66 -10.34 -0.03
CA PRO A 103 15.87 -10.18 -1.24
C PRO A 103 15.79 -8.69 -1.62
N LYS A 104 16.33 -8.38 -2.81
CA LYS A 104 16.43 -7.02 -3.33
C LYS A 104 15.08 -6.30 -3.38
N TRP A 105 14.00 -7.03 -3.69
CA TRP A 105 12.65 -6.50 -3.78
C TRP A 105 12.14 -6.03 -2.41
N LEU A 106 12.44 -6.78 -1.35
CA LEU A 106 12.09 -6.41 0.02
C LEU A 106 12.86 -5.18 0.47
N LEU A 107 14.17 -5.15 0.24
CA LEU A 107 15.02 -4.00 0.57
C LEU A 107 14.57 -2.73 -0.15
N ARG A 108 14.25 -2.84 -1.45
CA ARG A 108 13.78 -1.69 -2.24
C ARG A 108 12.41 -1.18 -1.76
N TYR A 109 11.49 -2.10 -1.46
CA TYR A 109 10.15 -1.75 -1.01
C TYR A 109 10.17 -1.09 0.38
N SER A 110 10.99 -1.59 1.30
CA SER A 110 11.15 -1.03 2.65
C SER A 110 12.05 0.20 2.70
N GLY A 111 12.97 0.38 1.74
CA GLY A 111 13.90 1.50 1.65
C GLY A 111 13.26 2.86 1.36
N GLY A 112 11.95 2.90 1.08
CA GLY A 112 11.22 4.16 0.86
C GLY A 112 11.45 4.80 -0.50
N GLU A 113 12.02 4.07 -1.46
CA GLU A 113 12.34 4.59 -2.80
C GLU A 113 11.21 4.36 -3.82
N VAL A 114 10.19 3.56 -3.44
CA VAL A 114 8.99 3.30 -4.25
C VAL A 114 7.94 4.38 -3.99
N CYS A 115 7.19 4.76 -5.03
CA CYS A 115 6.13 5.77 -4.89
C CYS A 115 5.10 5.38 -3.82
N HIS A 116 4.53 6.36 -3.13
CA HIS A 116 3.50 6.16 -2.10
C HIS A 116 3.89 5.30 -0.88
N THR A 117 5.16 4.97 -0.64
CA THR A 117 5.55 4.18 0.53
C THR A 117 5.06 4.79 1.86
N ALA A 118 5.16 6.11 2.02
CA ALA A 118 4.62 6.79 3.20
C ALA A 118 3.10 6.64 3.34
N ASN A 119 2.36 6.73 2.23
CA ASN A 119 0.90 6.54 2.22
C ASN A 119 0.50 5.13 2.59
N LEU A 120 1.27 4.13 2.14
CA LEU A 120 1.05 2.74 2.49
C LEU A 120 1.21 2.48 3.97
N PHE A 121 2.32 2.96 4.55
CA PHE A 121 2.56 2.85 5.99
C PHE A 121 1.41 3.46 6.79
N CYS A 122 1.06 4.72 6.51
CA CYS A 122 -0.02 5.43 7.17
C CYS A 122 -1.38 4.73 7.00
N SER A 123 -1.69 4.25 5.80
CA SER A 123 -2.96 3.58 5.52
C SER A 123 -3.07 2.23 6.24
N LEU A 124 -2.01 1.44 6.26
CA LEU A 124 -1.97 0.16 6.98
C LEU A 124 -2.10 0.38 8.48
N MET A 125 -1.28 1.25 9.07
CA MET A 125 -1.33 1.54 10.51
C MET A 125 -2.68 2.09 10.93
N SER A 126 -3.22 3.05 10.17
CA SER A 126 -4.55 3.59 10.46
C SER A 126 -5.63 2.52 10.33
N THR A 127 -5.51 1.56 9.41
CA THR A 127 -6.47 0.44 9.29
C THR A 127 -6.37 -0.54 10.45
N VAL A 128 -5.16 -0.89 10.89
CA VAL A 128 -4.93 -1.85 11.98
C VAL A 128 -5.32 -1.26 13.33
N PHE A 129 -4.92 -0.03 13.65
CA PHE A 129 -5.20 0.57 14.98
C PHE A 129 -6.64 1.01 15.18
N SER A 130 -7.37 1.20 14.10
CA SER A 130 -8.78 1.56 14.15
C SER A 130 -9.71 0.35 13.96
N TYR A 131 -9.12 -0.85 13.94
CA TYR A 131 -9.85 -2.08 13.94
C TYR A 131 -10.55 -2.23 15.30
N ASP A 132 -11.88 -2.14 15.28
CA ASP A 132 -12.71 -2.46 16.43
C ASP A 132 -13.18 -3.93 16.29
N PRO A 133 -12.57 -4.87 17.05
CA PRO A 133 -12.96 -6.28 17.00
C PRO A 133 -14.37 -6.53 17.56
N VAL A 134 -14.90 -5.63 18.39
CA VAL A 134 -16.20 -5.80 19.06
C VAL A 134 -17.35 -5.43 18.12
N GLY A 135 -17.20 -4.35 17.35
CA GLY A 135 -18.20 -3.88 16.38
C GLY A 135 -18.46 -4.83 15.21
N TRP A 136 -17.54 -5.76 14.91
CA TRP A 136 -17.68 -6.75 13.83
C TRP A 136 -18.20 -8.12 14.30
N GLY A 137 -18.56 -8.26 15.58
CA GLY A 137 -19.18 -9.48 16.09
C GLY A 137 -18.24 -10.67 16.26
N LEU A 138 -16.93 -10.43 16.43
CA LEU A 138 -15.98 -11.51 16.71
C LEU A 138 -16.04 -11.91 18.20
N PRO A 139 -16.29 -13.19 18.54
CA PRO A 139 -16.64 -13.62 19.90
C PRO A 139 -15.50 -13.62 20.94
N TYR A 140 -14.40 -12.87 20.74
CA TYR A 140 -13.25 -12.87 21.67
C TYR A 140 -12.64 -11.49 21.97
N GLY A 141 -13.31 -10.38 21.62
CA GLY A 141 -12.76 -9.02 21.83
C GLY A 141 -12.41 -8.67 23.28
N GLY A 142 -13.03 -9.32 24.27
CA GLY A 142 -12.79 -9.06 25.70
C GLY A 142 -11.48 -9.61 26.27
N TYR A 143 -10.79 -10.53 25.57
CA TYR A 143 -9.59 -11.19 26.13
C TYR A 143 -8.27 -10.44 25.91
N PHE A 144 -8.24 -9.43 25.02
CA PHE A 144 -7.06 -8.59 24.80
C PHE A 144 -7.08 -7.28 25.60
N ALA A 145 -8.18 -6.98 26.30
CA ALA A 145 -8.39 -5.73 27.03
C ALA A 145 -8.27 -5.88 28.56
N SER A 146 -7.76 -7.01 29.06
CA SER A 146 -7.47 -7.24 30.49
C SER A 146 -5.97 -7.20 30.79
#